data_AF-A0A1I5BRX3-F1
#
_entry.id   AF-A0A1I5BRX3-F1
#
_cell.length_a   1.000
_cell.length_b   1.000
_cell.length_c   1.000
_cell.angle_alpha   90.00
_cell.angle_beta   90.00
_cell.angle_gamma   90.00
#
_symmetry.space_group_name_H-M   'P 1'
#
loop_
_entity.id
_entity.type
_entity.pdbx_description
1 polymer ?
#
loop_
_entity_poly.entity_id
_entity_poly.type
_entity_poly.pdbx_seq_one_letter_code
_entity_poly.pdbx_strand_id
1 'polypeptide(L)'
;MTKELGFNMGVLKILAIFLIIYLVTRLLFKYLIKSNKIKSSKISRIFYTDDEKFIINWEKNRKKGKLMYILYNLIITSIIIFVTSIIYLVVTGSGFNKLTISFLPAFCGTLIGNIIGLPSRWDMNEEKYYNLLNNK
;
A
#
# COMPACT_ATOMS: atom_id res chain seq x y z
N MET A 1 8.80 6.21 -40.94
CA MET A 1 9.39 5.13 -40.10
C MET A 1 8.68 5.15 -38.76
N THR A 2 7.60 4.36 -38.64
CA THR A 2 6.75 4.26 -37.46
C THR A 2 7.52 3.52 -36.36
N LYS A 3 7.88 4.22 -35.27
CA LYS A 3 8.41 3.59 -34.06
C LYS A 3 7.26 2.80 -33.42
N GLU A 4 7.22 1.49 -33.67
CA GLU A 4 6.35 0.61 -32.90
C GLU A 4 6.72 0.74 -31.41
N LEU A 5 5.75 1.18 -30.61
CA LEU A 5 5.80 1.10 -29.16
C LEU A 5 5.86 -0.39 -28.78
N GLY A 6 7.07 -0.94 -28.75
CA GLY A 6 7.34 -2.32 -28.33
C GLY A 6 6.94 -2.50 -26.87
N PHE A 7 5.68 -2.84 -26.63
CA PHE A 7 5.19 -3.23 -25.31
C PHE A 7 5.95 -4.46 -24.85
N ASN A 8 6.67 -4.35 -23.73
CA ASN A 8 7.37 -5.49 -23.16
C ASN A 8 6.33 -6.48 -22.63
N MET A 9 6.16 -7.59 -23.36
CA MET A 9 5.23 -8.67 -23.05
C MET A 9 5.36 -9.20 -21.61
N GLY A 10 6.56 -9.11 -21.02
CA GLY A 10 6.80 -9.48 -19.62
C GLY A 10 6.12 -8.55 -18.62
N VAL A 11 6.14 -7.22 -18.87
CA VAL A 11 5.50 -6.22 -18.01
C VAL A 11 3.97 -6.34 -18.10
N LEU A 12 3.44 -6.58 -19.30
CA LEU A 12 2.00 -6.78 -19.51
C LEU A 12 1.50 -8.02 -18.76
N LYS A 13 2.27 -9.12 -18.78
CA LYS A 13 1.98 -10.34 -18.02
C LYS A 13 1.97 -10.10 -16.51
N ILE A 14 2.93 -9.34 -15.97
CA ILE A 14 2.99 -9.02 -14.54
C ILE A 14 1.78 -8.16 -14.13
N LEU A 15 1.47 -7.12 -14.90
CA LEU A 15 0.29 -6.27 -14.64
C LEU A 15 -1.02 -7.06 -14.73
N ALA A 16 -1.13 -7.97 -15.71
CA ALA A 16 -2.28 -8.86 -15.82
C ALA A 16 -2.41 -9.79 -14.61
N ILE A 17 -1.31 -10.37 -14.11
CA ILE A 17 -1.30 -11.21 -12.91
C ILE A 17 -1.75 -10.43 -11.67
N PHE A 18 -1.22 -9.22 -11.45
CA PHE A 18 -1.64 -8.38 -10.33
C PHE A 18 -3.12 -7.98 -10.43
N LEU A 19 -3.60 -7.64 -11.63
CA LEU A 19 -5.01 -7.32 -11.87
C LEU A 19 -5.91 -8.53 -11.59
N ILE A 20 -5.50 -9.73 -12.03
CA ILE A 20 -6.23 -10.97 -11.78
C ILE A 20 -6.28 -11.26 -10.27
N ILE A 21 -5.15 -11.17 -9.56
CA ILE A 21 -5.10 -11.40 -8.10
C ILE A 21 -6.02 -10.40 -7.37
N TYR A 22 -5.99 -9.12 -7.76
CA TYR A 22 -6.86 -8.09 -7.20
C TYR A 22 -8.36 -8.38 -7.44
N LEU A 23 -8.71 -8.75 -8.67
CA LEU A 23 -10.09 -9.08 -9.02
C LEU A 23 -10.58 -10.34 -8.28
N VAL A 24 -9.75 -11.38 -8.22
CA VAL A 24 -10.05 -12.64 -7.52
C VAL A 24 -10.26 -12.39 -6.04
N THR A 25 -9.35 -11.67 -5.37
CA THR A 25 -9.49 -11.33 -3.94
C THR A 25 -10.75 -10.50 -3.67
N ARG A 26 -11.04 -9.50 -4.50
CA ARG A 26 -12.27 -8.69 -4.39
C ARG A 26 -13.53 -9.54 -4.53
N LEU A 27 -13.58 -10.44 -5.50
CA LEU A 27 -14.72 -11.34 -5.72
C LEU A 27 -14.88 -12.34 -4.58
N LEU A 28 -13.78 -12.89 -4.06
CA LEU A 28 -13.76 -13.78 -2.90
C LEU A 28 -14.37 -13.10 -1.67
N PHE A 29 -13.94 -11.88 -1.35
CA PHE A 29 -14.51 -11.13 -0.23
C PHE A 29 -16.00 -10.82 -0.44
N LYS A 30 -16.40 -10.41 -1.64
CA LYS A 30 -17.82 -10.15 -1.96
C LYS A 30 -18.68 -11.41 -1.79
N TYR A 31 -18.18 -12.56 -2.24
CA TYR A 31 -18.85 -13.85 -2.07
C TYR A 31 -18.97 -14.24 -0.59
N LEU A 32 -17.88 -14.12 0.18
CA LEU A 32 -17.86 -14.45 1.61
C LEU A 32 -18.79 -13.56 2.44
N ILE A 33 -18.96 -12.29 2.06
CA ILE A 33 -19.94 -11.38 2.66
C ILE A 33 -21.37 -11.80 2.28
N LYS A 34 -21.66 -11.99 0.99
CA LYS A 34 -23.01 -12.31 0.50
C LYS A 34 -23.52 -13.66 1.02
N SER A 35 -22.62 -14.62 1.22
CA SER A 35 -22.94 -15.94 1.79
C SER A 35 -23.03 -15.95 3.32
N ASN A 36 -22.96 -14.79 3.99
CA ASN A 36 -22.94 -14.65 5.45
C ASN A 36 -21.83 -15.44 6.17
N LYS A 37 -20.85 -15.96 5.44
CA LYS A 37 -19.69 -16.66 6.01
C LYS A 37 -18.79 -15.71 6.78
N ILE A 38 -18.73 -14.43 6.38
CA ILE A 38 -17.98 -13.38 7.07
C ILE A 38 -18.82 -12.10 7.14
N LYS A 39 -18.95 -11.50 8.34
CA LYS A 39 -19.59 -10.19 8.52
C LYS A 39 -18.76 -9.10 7.84
N SER A 40 -19.41 -8.15 7.15
CA SER A 40 -18.73 -6.99 6.54
C SER A 40 -17.85 -6.21 7.54
N SER A 41 -18.30 -6.08 8.80
CA SER A 41 -17.54 -5.47 9.90
C SER A 41 -16.29 -6.25 10.34
N LYS A 42 -16.20 -7.55 10.04
CA LYS A 42 -14.97 -8.34 10.28
C LYS A 42 -13.94 -8.14 9.16
N ILE A 43 -14.35 -7.82 7.94
CA ILE A 43 -13.43 -7.54 6.82
C ILE A 43 -12.84 -6.14 6.96
N SER A 44 -13.60 -5.15 7.42
CA SER A 44 -13.05 -3.84 7.79
C SER A 44 -12.04 -3.95 8.94
N ARG A 45 -12.23 -4.90 9.87
CA ARG A 45 -11.22 -5.29 10.88
C ARG A 45 -10.00 -6.01 10.30
N ILE A 46 -10.04 -6.73 9.19
CA ILE A 46 -8.83 -7.42 8.70
C ILE A 46 -7.71 -6.43 8.33
N PHE A 47 -8.04 -5.18 8.02
CA PHE A 47 -7.07 -4.11 7.82
C PHE A 47 -6.65 -3.38 9.13
N TYR A 48 -7.33 -3.60 10.26
CA TYR A 48 -6.89 -3.35 11.65
C TYR A 48 -7.71 -4.24 12.61
N THR A 49 -7.08 -5.33 13.09
CA THR A 49 -7.79 -6.56 13.55
C THR A 49 -8.46 -6.50 14.90
N ASP A 50 -8.33 -5.41 15.65
CA ASP A 50 -8.92 -5.24 16.98
C ASP A 50 -8.94 -3.75 17.31
N ASP A 51 -10.12 -3.23 17.66
CA ASP A 51 -10.29 -1.81 17.99
C ASP A 51 -9.40 -1.43 19.18
N GLU A 52 -9.19 -2.35 20.13
CA GLU A 52 -8.29 -2.14 21.27
C GLU A 52 -6.82 -2.13 20.84
N LYS A 53 -6.41 -3.05 19.97
CA LYS A 53 -5.03 -3.04 19.44
C LYS A 53 -4.78 -1.81 18.59
N PHE A 54 -5.77 -1.34 17.83
CA PHE A 54 -5.68 -0.08 17.11
C PHE A 54 -5.49 1.07 18.10
N ILE A 55 -6.34 1.20 19.12
CA ILE A 55 -6.21 2.25 20.15
C ILE A 55 -4.81 2.22 20.77
N ILE A 56 -4.36 1.06 21.27
CA ILE A 56 -3.05 0.91 21.92
C ILE A 56 -1.90 1.28 20.96
N ASN A 57 -1.95 0.80 19.72
CA ASN A 57 -0.88 1.06 18.75
C ASN A 57 -0.90 2.51 18.25
N TRP A 58 -2.08 3.05 18.01
CA TRP A 58 -2.25 4.43 17.58
C TRP A 58 -1.82 5.39 18.70
N GLU A 59 -2.18 5.14 19.96
CA GLU A 59 -1.72 5.92 21.11
C GLU A 59 -0.19 5.97 21.19
N LYS A 60 0.50 4.83 20.96
CA LYS A 60 1.97 4.80 20.88
C LYS A 60 2.51 5.66 19.73
N ASN A 61 1.86 5.66 18.57
CA ASN A 61 2.26 6.50 17.44
C ASN A 61 1.97 7.98 17.69
N ARG A 62 0.85 8.31 18.35
CA ARG A 62 0.50 9.67 18.77
C ARG A 62 1.56 10.28 19.68
N LYS A 63 2.02 9.51 20.69
CA LYS A 63 3.08 9.93 21.61
C LYS A 63 4.40 10.28 20.89
N LYS A 64 4.68 9.66 19.74
CA LYS A 64 5.84 9.98 18.90
C LYS A 64 5.63 11.22 18.02
N GLY A 65 4.38 11.62 17.80
CA GLY A 65 3.99 12.80 17.03
C GLY A 65 3.84 12.57 15.53
N LYS A 66 3.12 13.49 14.88
CA LYS A 66 2.76 13.44 13.46
C LYS A 66 3.97 13.37 12.54
N LEU A 67 5.01 14.18 12.84
CA LEU A 67 6.24 14.22 12.04
C LEU A 67 6.97 12.86 12.04
N MET A 68 7.14 12.24 13.20
CA MET A 68 7.81 10.94 13.30
C MET A 68 7.02 9.82 12.62
N TYR A 69 5.69 9.86 12.70
CA TYR A 69 4.85 8.94 11.93
C TYR A 69 5.05 9.10 10.43
N ILE A 70 5.04 10.33 9.91
CA ILE A 70 5.24 10.60 8.49
C ILE A 70 6.64 10.11 8.05
N LEU A 71 7.68 10.48 8.78
CA LEU A 71 9.06 10.07 8.48
C LEU A 71 9.23 8.55 8.49
N TYR A 72 8.69 7.88 9.50
CA TYR A 72 8.75 6.41 9.59
C TYR A 72 8.10 5.76 8.37
N ASN A 73 6.90 6.21 7.98
CA ASN A 73 6.20 5.66 6.81
C ASN A 73 6.93 5.98 5.50
N LEU A 74 7.56 7.15 5.36
CA LEU A 74 8.38 7.48 4.20
C LEU A 74 9.60 6.57 4.08
N ILE A 75 10.30 6.30 5.20
CA ILE A 75 11.46 5.40 5.24
C ILE A 75 11.04 3.97 4.86
N ILE A 76 10.00 3.44 5.50
CA ILE A 76 9.49 2.10 5.21
C ILE A 76 9.07 1.97 3.75
N THR A 77 8.34 2.96 3.21
CA THR A 77 7.92 2.93 1.81
C THR A 77 9.11 2.99 0.86
N SER A 78 10.13 3.77 1.18
CA SER A 78 11.36 3.86 0.39
C SER A 78 12.11 2.51 0.35
N ILE A 79 12.20 1.83 1.49
CA ILE A 79 12.80 0.49 1.58
C ILE A 79 12.00 -0.53 0.75
N ILE A 80 10.67 -0.51 0.83
CA ILE A 80 9.81 -1.42 0.06
C ILE A 80 10.02 -1.23 -1.45
N ILE A 81 10.04 0.02 -1.93
CA ILE A 81 10.27 0.31 -3.35
C ILE A 81 11.66 -0.16 -3.77
N PHE A 82 12.67 0.10 -2.94
CA PHE A 82 14.04 -0.35 -3.22
C PHE A 82 14.13 -1.88 -3.33
N VAL A 83 13.60 -2.62 -2.35
CA VAL A 83 13.58 -4.10 -2.38
C VAL A 83 12.82 -4.62 -3.60
N THR A 84 11.66 -4.03 -3.89
CA THR A 84 10.86 -4.40 -5.07
C THR A 84 11.63 -4.17 -6.37
N SER A 85 12.42 -3.09 -6.44
CA SER A 85 13.24 -2.77 -7.61
C SER A 85 14.36 -3.79 -7.83
N ILE A 86 15.02 -4.25 -6.76
CA ILE A 86 16.04 -5.30 -6.83
C ILE A 86 15.43 -6.61 -7.30
N ILE A 87 14.28 -7.01 -6.74
CA ILE A 87 13.57 -8.23 -7.15
C ILE A 87 13.24 -8.17 -8.65
N TYR A 88 12.73 -7.04 -9.13
CA TYR A 88 12.42 -6.87 -10.54
C TYR A 88 13.66 -7.02 -11.44
N LEU A 89 14.80 -6.43 -11.06
CA LEU A 89 16.04 -6.56 -11.83
C LEU A 89 16.46 -8.03 -11.96
N VAL A 90 16.44 -8.76 -10.84
CA VAL A 90 16.79 -10.19 -10.80
C VAL A 90 15.85 -11.01 -11.68
N VAL A 91 14.55 -10.80 -11.56
CA VAL A 91 13.53 -11.56 -12.32
C VAL A 91 13.59 -11.29 -13.82
N THR A 92 13.91 -10.06 -14.22
CA THR A 92 13.92 -9.67 -15.64
C THR A 92 15.29 -9.80 -16.30
N GLY A 93 16.32 -10.22 -15.55
CA GLY A 93 17.71 -10.27 -16.02
C GLY A 93 18.22 -8.89 -16.48
N SER A 94 17.65 -7.81 -15.95
CA SER A 94 18.00 -6.47 -16.40
C SER A 94 19.17 -5.89 -15.61
N GLY A 95 20.06 -5.18 -16.32
CA GLY A 95 21.19 -4.49 -15.72
C GLY A 95 20.78 -3.26 -14.88
N PHE A 96 21.66 -2.85 -13.96
CA PHE A 96 21.44 -1.73 -13.04
C PHE A 96 21.04 -0.41 -13.72
N ASN A 97 21.41 -0.19 -14.98
CA ASN A 97 21.01 0.99 -15.75
C ASN A 97 19.48 1.16 -15.91
N LYS A 98 18.69 0.09 -15.74
CA LYS A 98 17.22 0.18 -15.76
C LYS A 98 16.62 0.68 -14.44
N LEU A 99 17.36 0.70 -13.33
CA LEU A 99 16.89 1.28 -12.06
C LEU A 99 16.59 2.77 -12.22
N THR A 100 17.52 3.52 -12.77
CA THR A 100 17.38 4.97 -12.92
C THR A 100 16.29 5.36 -13.90
N ILE A 101 16.11 4.62 -14.99
CA ILE A 101 15.12 4.98 -16.02
C ILE A 101 13.71 4.52 -15.63
N SER A 102 13.56 3.34 -15.03
CA SER A 102 12.23 2.75 -14.77
C SER A 102 11.74 2.95 -13.34
N PHE A 103 12.62 3.00 -12.34
CA PHE A 103 12.23 3.08 -10.93
C PHE A 103 12.29 4.48 -10.35
N LEU A 104 13.18 5.34 -10.84
CA LEU A 104 13.29 6.71 -10.31
C LEU A 104 11.98 7.50 -10.42
N PRO A 105 11.24 7.48 -11.56
CA PRO A 105 9.96 8.19 -11.64
C PRO A 105 8.91 7.62 -10.69
N ALA A 106 8.84 6.28 -10.56
CA ALA A 106 7.90 5.61 -9.67
C ALA A 106 8.22 5.89 -8.18
N PHE A 107 9.51 5.93 -7.85
CA PHE A 107 10.00 6.30 -6.53
C PHE A 107 9.63 7.75 -6.19
N CYS A 108 9.95 8.70 -7.06
CA CYS A 108 9.60 10.11 -6.88
C CYS A 108 8.09 10.31 -6.77
N GLY A 109 7.30 9.68 -7.64
CA GLY A 109 5.83 9.76 -7.58
C GLY A 109 5.27 9.21 -6.27
N THR A 110 5.82 8.08 -5.79
CA THR A 110 5.39 7.49 -4.51
C THR A 110 5.79 8.36 -3.32
N LEU A 111 6.97 8.98 -3.34
CA LEU A 111 7.39 9.92 -2.30
C LEU A 111 6.47 11.14 -2.25
N ILE A 112 6.21 11.79 -3.39
CA ILE A 112 5.31 12.94 -3.47
C ILE A 112 3.91 12.55 -2.98
N GLY A 113 3.39 11.41 -3.44
CA GLY A 113 2.10 10.89 -3.01
C GLY A 113 2.04 10.64 -1.49
N ASN A 114 3.11 10.15 -0.88
CA ASN A 114 3.17 9.95 0.57
C ASN A 114 3.33 11.27 1.34
N ILE A 115 4.09 12.24 0.83
CA ILE A 115 4.22 13.57 1.46
C ILE A 115 2.86 14.25 1.57
N ILE A 116 2.01 14.11 0.55
CA ILE A 116 0.65 14.68 0.52
C ILE A 116 -0.35 13.79 1.29
N GLY A 117 -0.28 12.47 1.11
CA GLY A 117 -1.26 11.53 1.63
C GLY A 117 -1.09 11.13 3.09
N LEU A 118 0.13 11.08 3.62
CA LEU A 118 0.39 10.68 5.01
C LEU A 118 -0.16 11.67 6.06
N PRO A 119 -0.10 13.01 5.85
CA PRO A 119 -0.79 13.96 6.72
C PRO A 119 -2.29 13.67 6.80
N SER A 120 -2.95 13.45 5.65
CA SER A 120 -4.38 13.13 5.60
C SER A 120 -4.69 11.81 6.31
N ARG A 121 -3.86 10.78 6.11
CA ARG A 121 -3.99 9.49 6.82
C ARG A 121 -3.82 9.62 8.33
N TRP A 122 -2.93 10.49 8.79
CA TRP A 122 -2.81 10.80 10.22
C TRP A 122 -4.12 11.37 10.76
N ASP A 123 -4.69 12.37 10.08
CA ASP A 123 -5.91 13.04 10.53
C ASP A 123 -7.11 12.06 10.54
N MET A 124 -7.22 11.18 9.54
CA MET A 124 -8.22 10.10 9.53
C MET A 124 -8.06 9.11 10.70
N ASN A 125 -6.81 8.79 11.07
CA ASN A 125 -6.54 7.88 12.17
C ASN A 125 -6.78 8.55 13.54
N GLU A 126 -6.52 9.86 13.67
CA GLU A 126 -6.92 10.65 14.84
C GLU A 126 -8.44 10.63 15.01
N GLU A 127 -9.19 10.91 13.96
CA GLU A 127 -10.66 10.90 13.98
C GLU A 127 -11.18 9.52 14.40
N LYS A 128 -10.67 8.45 13.78
CA LYS A 128 -11.01 7.08 14.15
C LYS A 128 -10.70 6.78 15.63
N TYR A 129 -9.55 7.23 16.13
CA TYR A 129 -9.14 7.01 17.52
C TYR A 129 -10.12 7.66 18.52
N TYR A 130 -10.47 8.93 18.30
CA TYR A 130 -11.44 9.62 19.16
C TYR A 130 -12.84 9.01 19.07
N ASN A 131 -13.29 8.63 17.87
CA ASN A 131 -14.57 7.96 17.68
C ASN A 131 -14.63 6.61 18.43
N LEU A 132 -13.53 5.84 18.45
CA LEU A 132 -13.50 4.56 19.17
C LEU A 132 -13.43 4.73 20.69
N LEU A 133 -12.87 5.84 21.19
CA LEU A 133 -12.87 6.15 22.62
C LEU A 133 -14.23 6.66 23.11
N ASN A 134 -14.91 7.48 22.32
CA ASN A 134 -16.20 8.09 22.69
C ASN A 134 -17.40 7.12 22.56
N ASN A 135 -17.26 6.05 21.76
CA ASN A 135 -18.28 5.01 21.57
C ASN A 135 -18.03 3.75 22.41
N LYS A 136 -17.09 3.80 23.36
CA LYS A 136 -16.88 2.79 24.42
C LYS A 136 -17.62 3.22 25.68
#